data_AF-A0A918HRV5-F1
#
_entry.id   AF-A0A918HRV5-F1
#
_cell.length_a   1.000
_cell.length_b   1.000
_cell.length_c   1.000
_cell.angle_alpha   90.00
_cell.angle_beta   90.00
_cell.angle_gamma   90.00
#
_symmetry.space_group_name_H-M   'P 1'
#
loop_
_entity.id
_entity.type
_entity.pdbx_description
1 polymer ?
#
loop_
_entity_poly.entity_id
_entity_poly.type
_entity_poly.pdbx_seq_one_letter_code
_entity_poly.pdbx_strand_id
1 'polypeptide(L)'
;MAERLEEAGKDAKVSIEVQPNGRAKLNVDALGALGEPKSLRWLRRRVERMLPKIDLPDLLFEVHSWTGFLDDFVPLGDGTTRMKDLHTSVVALLVSEACNIGLTPVVNPAIEALTRSRLVHVDQYYLGADTITAANTALIAAQAKVPIVRYWGDGLLASVDGLRFVVPVRTINAVTSPKYFGFKRGIT
;
A
#
# COMPACT_ATOMS: atom_id res chain seq x y z
N MET A 1 -19.61 -26.39 -21.20
CA MET A 1 -19.26 -27.05 -19.92
C MET A 1 -17.94 -27.81 -20.06
N ALA A 2 -17.78 -28.61 -21.13
CA ALA A 2 -16.49 -29.23 -21.49
C ALA A 2 -15.34 -28.20 -21.65
N GLU A 3 -15.54 -27.12 -22.42
CA GLU A 3 -14.54 -26.04 -22.57
C GLU A 3 -14.11 -25.41 -21.23
N ARG A 4 -15.04 -25.31 -20.26
CA ARG A 4 -14.79 -24.70 -18.95
C ARG A 4 -14.01 -25.62 -18.00
N LEU A 5 -14.03 -26.94 -18.23
CA LEU A 5 -13.18 -27.91 -17.55
C LEU A 5 -11.77 -27.92 -18.15
N GLU A 6 -11.67 -27.65 -19.45
CA GLU A 6 -10.39 -27.53 -20.16
C GLU A 6 -9.59 -26.30 -19.68
N GLU A 7 -10.28 -25.16 -19.49
CA GLU A 7 -9.68 -23.93 -18.93
C GLU A 7 -9.24 -24.07 -17.47
N ALA A 8 -9.88 -24.93 -16.67
CA ALA A 8 -9.56 -25.11 -15.25
C ALA A 8 -8.22 -25.85 -15.04
N GLY A 9 -7.64 -26.44 -16.09
CA GLY A 9 -6.37 -27.15 -16.04
C GLY A 9 -6.45 -28.51 -15.34
N LYS A 10 -5.35 -29.28 -15.42
CA LYS A 10 -5.29 -30.67 -14.93
C LYS A 10 -5.36 -30.82 -13.40
N ASP A 11 -5.21 -29.71 -12.67
CA ASP A 11 -5.15 -29.69 -11.21
C ASP A 11 -6.53 -29.44 -10.55
N ALA A 12 -7.56 -29.13 -11.35
CA ALA A 12 -8.92 -28.97 -10.85
C ALA A 12 -9.52 -30.32 -10.47
N LYS A 13 -9.77 -30.54 -9.17
CA LYS A 13 -10.49 -31.73 -8.70
C LYS A 13 -11.99 -31.50 -8.89
N VAL A 14 -12.61 -32.36 -9.70
CA VAL A 14 -14.03 -32.28 -10.04
C VAL A 14 -14.73 -33.54 -9.58
N SER A 15 -15.82 -33.39 -8.83
CA SER A 15 -16.70 -34.48 -8.43
C SER A 15 -18.13 -34.25 -8.90
N ILE A 16 -18.86 -35.33 -9.19
CA ILE A 16 -20.26 -35.28 -9.61
C ILE A 16 -21.08 -35.99 -8.55
N GLU A 17 -22.04 -35.27 -7.98
CA GLU A 17 -22.98 -35.77 -6.99
C GLU A 17 -24.38 -35.83 -7.64
N VAL A 18 -24.95 -37.04 -7.75
CA VAL A 18 -26.31 -37.21 -8.29
C VAL A 18 -27.31 -37.04 -7.15
N GLN A 19 -28.12 -35.99 -7.22
CA GLN A 19 -29.14 -35.71 -6.22
C GLN A 19 -30.31 -36.71 -6.32
N PRO A 20 -31.06 -36.91 -5.23
CA PRO A 20 -32.22 -37.83 -5.21
C PRO A 20 -33.31 -37.54 -6.25
N ASN A 21 -33.34 -36.32 -6.80
CA ASN A 21 -34.24 -35.90 -7.87
C ASN A 21 -33.74 -36.23 -9.29
N GLY A 22 -32.65 -36.99 -9.42
CA GLY A 22 -32.03 -37.36 -10.69
C GLY A 22 -31.16 -36.26 -11.33
N ARG A 23 -30.99 -35.10 -10.69
CA ARG A 23 -30.11 -34.03 -11.20
C ARG A 23 -28.68 -34.25 -10.73
N ALA A 24 -27.72 -34.20 -11.66
CA ALA A 24 -26.29 -34.21 -11.34
C ALA A 24 -25.81 -32.80 -10.95
N LYS A 25 -25.12 -32.69 -9.81
CA LYS A 25 -24.43 -31.48 -9.35
C LYS A 25 -22.93 -31.67 -9.52
N LEU A 26 -22.29 -30.74 -10.23
CA LEU A 26 -20.84 -30.70 -10.38
C LEU A 26 -20.24 -29.88 -9.22
N ASN A 27 -19.36 -30.48 -8.44
CA ASN A 27 -18.55 -29.79 -7.44
C ASN A 27 -17.12 -29.68 -7.97
N VAL A 28 -16.57 -28.46 -7.95
CA VAL A 28 -15.17 -28.19 -8.29
C VAL A 28 -14.50 -27.73 -6.99
N ASP A 29 -13.51 -28.48 -6.51
CA ASP A 29 -12.80 -28.11 -5.30
C ASP A 29 -11.99 -26.83 -5.54
N ALA A 30 -11.82 -26.04 -4.48
CA ALA A 30 -10.88 -24.93 -4.52
C ALA A 30 -9.47 -25.45 -4.84
N LEU A 31 -8.76 -24.74 -5.72
CA LEU A 31 -7.35 -25.06 -6.00
C LEU A 31 -6.59 -25.04 -4.67
N GLY A 32 -5.92 -26.15 -4.37
CA GLY A 32 -5.07 -26.25 -3.19
C GLY A 32 -3.93 -25.24 -3.28
N ALA A 33 -3.54 -24.66 -2.15
CA ALA A 33 -2.36 -23.81 -2.12
C ALA A 33 -1.14 -24.61 -2.59
N LEU A 34 -0.43 -24.10 -3.59
CA LEU A 34 0.87 -24.64 -3.96
C LEU A 34 1.81 -24.52 -2.76
N GLY A 35 2.47 -25.61 -2.39
CA GLY A 35 3.45 -25.59 -1.31
C GLY A 35 4.59 -24.62 -1.62
N GLU A 36 5.06 -23.86 -0.64
CA GLU A 36 6.18 -22.94 -0.85
C GLU A 36 7.46 -23.73 -1.22
N PRO A 37 8.13 -23.40 -2.35
CA PRO A 37 9.40 -24.01 -2.70
C PRO A 37 10.49 -23.74 -1.66
N LYS A 38 11.43 -24.69 -1.50
CA LYS A 38 12.60 -24.50 -0.62
C LYS A 38 13.43 -23.27 -1.01
N SER A 39 13.52 -22.97 -2.31
CA SER A 39 14.21 -21.79 -2.85
C SER A 39 13.57 -20.48 -2.39
N LEU A 40 12.23 -20.39 -2.40
CA LEU A 40 11.50 -19.20 -1.93
C LEU A 40 11.74 -18.95 -0.43
N ARG A 41 11.65 -20.00 0.40
CA ARG A 41 11.93 -19.88 1.84
C ARG A 41 13.39 -19.51 2.14
N TRP A 42 14.32 -19.95 1.31
CA TRP A 42 15.73 -19.55 1.43
C TRP A 42 15.92 -18.07 1.07
N LEU A 43 15.33 -17.63 -0.06
CA LEU A 43 15.43 -16.25 -0.53
C LEU A 43 14.81 -15.27 0.47
N ARG A 44 13.59 -15.55 0.96
CA ARG A 44 12.90 -14.72 1.96
C ARG A 44 13.78 -14.50 3.19
N ARG A 45 14.30 -15.58 3.78
CA ARG A 45 15.22 -15.50 4.94
C ARG A 45 16.53 -14.77 4.63
N ARG A 46 16.99 -14.76 3.38
CA ARG A 46 18.19 -14.03 2.99
C ARG A 46 17.91 -12.53 2.92
N VAL A 47 16.80 -12.14 2.31
CA VAL A 47 16.34 -10.75 2.17
C VAL A 47 16.00 -10.15 3.54
N GLU A 48 15.24 -10.86 4.38
CA GLU A 48 14.88 -10.40 5.72
C GLU A 48 16.10 -10.06 6.58
N ARG A 49 17.19 -10.84 6.46
CA ARG A 49 18.45 -10.56 7.17
C ARG A 49 19.22 -9.35 6.63
N MET A 50 18.88 -8.87 5.45
CA MET A 50 19.50 -7.69 4.84
C MET A 50 18.71 -6.41 5.15
N LEU A 51 17.46 -6.53 5.60
CA LEU A 51 16.64 -5.37 5.95
C LEU A 51 17.08 -4.81 7.30
N PRO A 52 17.44 -3.51 7.38
CA PRO A 52 17.78 -2.89 8.65
C PRO A 52 16.54 -2.80 9.55
N LYS A 53 16.76 -2.84 10.86
CA LYS A 53 15.75 -2.48 11.86
C LYS A 53 15.95 -1.00 12.18
N ILE A 54 15.06 -0.16 11.69
CA ILE A 54 15.08 1.29 11.87
C ILE A 54 13.67 1.76 12.21
N ASP A 55 13.56 2.77 13.07
CA ASP A 55 12.29 3.38 13.40
C ASP A 55 11.84 4.28 12.24
N LEU A 56 10.52 4.35 12.02
CA LEU A 56 9.95 5.09 10.88
C LEU A 56 10.36 6.58 10.84
N PRO A 57 10.37 7.34 11.97
CA PRO A 57 10.87 8.72 11.97
C PRO A 57 12.33 8.84 11.52
N ASP A 58 13.21 7.95 12.00
CA ASP A 58 14.63 7.96 11.65
C ASP A 58 14.82 7.66 10.17
N LEU A 59 14.04 6.70 9.62
CA LEU A 59 14.03 6.41 8.19
C LEU A 59 13.63 7.64 7.36
N LEU A 60 12.63 8.41 7.81
CA LEU A 60 12.22 9.63 7.11
C LEU A 60 13.32 10.69 7.13
N PHE A 61 14.03 10.86 8.25
CA PHE A 61 15.19 11.77 8.32
C PHE A 61 16.35 11.29 7.44
N GLU A 62 16.63 9.98 7.41
CA GLU A 62 17.66 9.41 6.54
C GLU A 62 17.32 9.65 5.07
N VAL A 63 16.08 9.37 4.65
CA VAL A 63 15.62 9.64 3.28
C VAL A 63 15.65 11.14 2.97
N HIS A 64 15.30 12.00 3.92
CA HIS A 64 15.43 13.44 3.75
C HIS A 64 16.88 13.86 3.51
N SER A 65 17.85 13.26 4.21
CA SER A 65 19.28 13.53 3.98
C SER A 65 19.75 13.23 2.55
N TRP A 66 19.04 12.35 1.83
CA TRP A 66 19.34 12.00 0.44
C TRP A 66 18.58 12.85 -0.58
N THR A 67 17.38 13.32 -0.22
CA THR A 67 16.40 13.82 -1.19
C THR A 67 15.98 15.27 -0.96
N GLY A 68 16.11 15.79 0.25
CA GLY A 68 15.60 17.10 0.62
C GLY A 68 14.07 17.18 0.72
N PHE A 69 13.32 16.08 0.63
CA PHE A 69 11.86 16.14 0.46
C PHE A 69 11.09 16.89 1.57
N LEU A 70 11.64 16.96 2.80
CA LEU A 70 11.02 17.73 3.89
C LEU A 70 11.08 19.25 3.67
N ASP A 71 11.99 19.73 2.82
CA ASP A 71 12.13 21.15 2.47
C ASP A 71 10.94 21.64 1.62
N ASP A 72 10.21 20.73 0.96
CA ASP A 72 9.04 21.04 0.15
C ASP A 72 7.78 21.34 1.00
N PHE A 73 7.82 21.07 2.31
CA PHE A 73 6.78 21.48 3.25
C PHE A 73 6.95 22.95 3.62
N VAL A 74 6.51 23.81 2.70
CA VAL A 74 6.52 25.27 2.84
C VAL A 74 5.17 25.79 3.39
N PRO A 75 5.13 26.95 4.05
CA PRO A 75 3.88 27.49 4.58
C PRO A 75 2.92 27.88 3.45
N LEU A 76 1.62 27.84 3.74
CA LEU A 76 0.56 28.27 2.83
C LEU A 76 0.68 29.78 2.53
N GLY A 77 1.12 30.12 1.31
CA GLY A 77 1.35 31.49 0.83
C GLY A 77 2.84 31.84 0.65
N ASP A 78 3.15 33.10 0.31
CA ASP A 78 4.52 33.53 -0.05
C ASP A 78 5.43 33.82 1.15
N GLY A 79 5.24 33.12 2.27
CA GLY A 79 5.96 33.34 3.52
C GLY A 79 7.24 32.50 3.65
N THR A 80 8.28 33.06 4.24
CA THR A 80 9.44 32.26 4.72
C THR A 80 9.19 31.78 6.14
N THR A 81 9.37 30.49 6.40
CA THR A 81 9.26 29.95 7.76
C THR A 81 10.40 30.45 8.67
N ARG A 82 10.06 30.78 9.91
CA ARG A 82 11.03 31.10 10.98
C ARG A 82 11.08 29.99 12.04
N MET A 83 10.38 28.88 11.80
CA MET A 83 10.35 27.75 12.71
C MET A 83 11.68 27.02 12.74
N LYS A 84 12.27 26.91 13.93
CA LYS A 84 13.31 25.91 14.16
C LYS A 84 12.70 24.52 14.18
N ASP A 85 13.46 23.53 13.71
CA ASP A 85 13.10 22.11 13.75
C ASP A 85 11.73 21.80 13.11
N LEU A 86 11.37 22.51 12.03
CA LEU A 86 10.13 22.28 11.29
C LEU A 86 10.04 20.83 10.80
N HIS A 87 11.14 20.27 10.29
CA HIS A 87 11.19 18.89 9.81
C HIS A 87 10.79 17.88 10.88
N THR A 88 11.12 18.13 12.14
CA THR A 88 10.68 17.30 13.27
C THR A 88 9.18 17.33 13.47
N SER A 89 8.56 18.52 13.35
CA SER A 89 7.10 18.64 13.38
C SER A 89 6.44 17.93 12.19
N VAL A 90 6.99 18.08 10.98
CA VAL A 90 6.47 17.44 9.76
C VAL A 90 6.58 15.91 9.86
N VAL A 91 7.73 15.37 10.26
CA VAL A 91 7.92 13.92 10.45
C VAL A 91 6.93 13.36 11.47
N ALA A 92 6.74 14.05 12.60
CA ALA A 92 5.76 13.64 13.60
C ALA A 92 4.33 13.58 13.04
N LEU A 93 3.94 14.56 12.22
CA LEU A 93 2.63 14.59 11.57
C LEU A 93 2.49 13.49 10.53
N LEU A 94 3.47 13.32 9.64
CA LEU A 94 3.46 12.26 8.62
C LEU A 94 3.32 10.88 9.26
N VAL A 95 4.05 10.61 10.35
CA VAL A 95 3.94 9.35 11.10
C VAL A 95 2.56 9.23 11.76
N SER A 96 2.07 10.29 12.39
CA SER A 96 0.75 10.32 13.02
C SER A 96 -0.38 9.98 12.04
N GLU A 97 -0.39 10.63 10.88
CA GLU A 97 -1.44 10.48 9.86
C GLU A 97 -1.30 9.17 9.08
N ALA A 98 -0.10 8.86 8.57
CA ALA A 98 0.11 7.67 7.76
C ALA A 98 -0.08 6.37 8.55
N CYS A 99 0.23 6.36 9.85
CA CYS A 99 -0.02 5.22 10.72
C CYS A 99 -1.40 5.26 11.41
N ASN A 100 -2.20 6.30 11.20
CA ASN A 100 -3.52 6.47 11.81
C ASN A 100 -3.51 6.32 13.36
N ILE A 101 -2.48 6.88 14.00
CA ILE A 101 -2.27 6.80 15.46
C ILE A 101 -2.69 8.09 16.20
N GLY A 102 -2.97 9.16 15.45
CA GLY A 102 -3.32 10.47 15.98
C GLY A 102 -2.14 11.19 16.65
N LEU A 103 -2.40 12.40 17.17
CA LEU A 103 -1.33 13.27 17.70
C LEU A 103 -0.80 12.83 19.07
N THR A 104 -1.61 12.15 19.90
CA THR A 104 -1.24 11.83 21.29
C THR A 104 0.12 11.12 21.42
N PRO A 105 0.46 10.11 20.60
CA PRO A 105 1.74 9.41 20.70
C PRO A 105 2.96 10.22 20.24
N VAL A 106 2.75 11.28 19.45
CA VAL A 106 3.83 12.10 18.87
C VAL A 106 4.00 13.45 19.57
N VAL A 107 3.10 13.80 20.50
CA VAL A 107 3.20 15.03 21.30
C VAL A 107 4.20 14.86 22.43
N ASN A 108 5.13 15.80 22.54
CA ASN A 108 6.03 15.92 23.67
C ASN A 108 6.13 17.39 24.14
N PRO A 109 5.55 17.76 25.29
CA PRO A 109 5.59 19.13 25.81
C PRO A 109 6.99 19.66 26.12
N ALA A 110 7.98 18.78 26.32
CA ALA A 110 9.35 19.18 26.61
C ALA A 110 10.13 19.61 25.35
N ILE A 111 9.61 19.32 24.15
CA ILE A 111 10.26 19.62 22.87
C ILE A 111 9.34 20.57 22.09
N GLU A 112 9.76 21.81 21.87
CA GLU A 112 8.94 22.85 21.22
C GLU A 112 8.32 22.36 19.90
N ALA A 113 9.12 21.69 19.06
CA ALA A 113 8.72 21.14 17.77
C ALA A 113 7.62 20.06 17.84
N LEU A 114 7.43 19.44 19.02
CA LEU A 114 6.47 18.37 19.26
C LEU A 114 5.35 18.78 20.23
N THR A 115 5.27 20.07 20.59
CA THR A 115 4.13 20.56 21.36
C THR A 115 2.84 20.43 20.56
N ARG A 116 1.71 20.16 21.23
CA ARG A 116 0.42 19.98 20.54
C ARG A 116 0.01 21.20 19.73
N SER A 117 0.21 22.40 20.27
CA SER A 117 -0.08 23.66 19.57
C SER A 117 0.78 23.81 18.30
N ARG A 118 2.06 23.44 18.39
CA ARG A 118 2.97 23.44 17.26
C ARG A 118 2.53 22.46 16.17
N LEU A 119 2.24 21.21 16.52
CA LEU A 119 1.83 20.20 15.54
C LEU A 119 0.52 20.59 14.84
N VAL A 120 -0.48 21.11 15.57
CA VAL A 120 -1.74 21.59 14.97
C VAL A 120 -1.50 22.77 14.01
N HIS A 121 -0.57 23.67 14.34
CA HIS A 121 -0.23 24.76 13.43
C HIS A 121 0.49 24.26 12.17
N VAL A 122 1.44 23.34 12.31
CA VAL A 122 2.17 22.80 11.15
C VAL A 122 1.22 22.01 10.24
N ASP A 123 0.32 21.23 10.82
CA ASP A 123 -0.74 20.52 10.10
C ASP A 123 -1.58 21.47 9.22
N GLN A 124 -2.06 22.56 9.80
CA GLN A 124 -2.93 23.52 9.10
C GLN A 124 -2.24 24.34 8.01
N TYR A 125 -0.96 24.67 8.17
CA TYR A 125 -0.29 25.65 7.33
C TYR A 125 0.81 25.06 6.43
N TYR A 126 1.29 23.85 6.68
CA TYR A 126 2.41 23.25 5.94
C TYR A 126 2.07 21.92 5.29
N LEU A 127 1.12 21.15 5.85
CA LEU A 127 0.64 19.91 5.24
C LEU A 127 -0.54 20.22 4.31
N GLY A 128 -0.27 20.22 3.01
CA GLY A 128 -1.26 20.43 1.97
C GLY A 128 -1.05 19.48 0.81
N ALA A 129 -2.05 19.35 -0.06
CA ALA A 129 -1.94 18.52 -1.25
C ALA A 129 -0.76 18.94 -2.14
N ASP A 130 -0.51 20.25 -2.27
CA ASP A 130 0.57 20.78 -3.09
C ASP A 130 1.96 20.47 -2.50
N THR A 131 2.15 20.62 -1.19
CA THR A 131 3.43 20.31 -0.51
C THR A 131 3.70 18.81 -0.51
N ILE A 132 2.67 17.98 -0.29
CA ILE A 132 2.76 16.52 -0.44
C ILE A 132 3.14 16.14 -1.89
N THR A 133 2.55 16.80 -2.89
CA THR A 133 2.86 16.54 -4.31
C THR A 133 4.31 16.91 -4.64
N ALA A 134 4.79 18.06 -4.15
CA ALA A 134 6.17 18.48 -4.31
C ALA A 134 7.15 17.50 -3.64
N ALA A 135 6.92 17.17 -2.37
CA ALA A 135 7.71 16.18 -1.63
C ALA A 135 7.76 14.81 -2.35
N ASN A 136 6.62 14.32 -2.83
CA ASN A 136 6.57 13.08 -3.61
C ASN A 136 7.37 13.17 -4.91
N THR A 137 7.38 14.33 -5.56
CA THR A 137 8.19 14.54 -6.77
C THR A 137 9.67 14.40 -6.48
N ALA A 138 10.17 14.96 -5.37
CA ALA A 138 11.55 14.78 -4.92
C ALA A 138 11.89 13.30 -4.65
N LEU A 139 10.98 12.59 -3.97
CA LEU A 139 11.14 11.16 -3.67
C LEU A 139 11.17 10.30 -4.95
N ILE A 140 10.25 10.54 -5.89
CA ILE A 140 10.17 9.82 -7.17
C ILE A 140 11.44 10.06 -7.99
N ALA A 141 11.92 11.31 -8.04
CA ALA A 141 13.14 11.66 -8.76
C ALA A 141 14.38 10.97 -8.16
N ALA A 142 14.43 10.79 -6.84
CA ALA A 142 15.48 10.04 -6.18
C ALA A 142 15.36 8.52 -6.44
N GLN A 143 14.15 7.97 -6.32
CA GLN A 143 13.89 6.55 -6.57
C GLN A 143 14.26 6.16 -8.00
N ALA A 144 13.98 7.00 -9.00
CA ALA A 144 14.32 6.75 -10.40
C ALA A 144 15.82 6.58 -10.65
N LYS A 145 16.69 7.05 -9.74
CA LYS A 145 18.15 6.88 -9.82
C LYS A 145 18.64 5.52 -9.32
N VAL A 146 17.81 4.75 -8.61
CA VAL A 146 18.18 3.44 -8.07
C VAL A 146 18.24 2.41 -9.21
N PRO A 147 19.38 1.72 -9.44
CA PRO A 147 19.57 0.88 -10.62
C PRO A 147 18.51 -0.22 -10.81
N ILE A 148 18.01 -0.79 -9.71
CA ILE A 148 17.02 -1.87 -9.78
C ILE A 148 15.65 -1.41 -10.30
N VAL A 149 15.33 -0.11 -10.15
CA VAL A 149 14.01 0.44 -10.53
C VAL A 149 13.76 0.31 -12.03
N ARG A 150 14.80 0.37 -12.87
CA ARG A 150 14.72 0.14 -14.32
C ARG A 150 14.19 -1.26 -14.69
N TYR A 151 14.32 -2.23 -13.80
CA TYR A 151 13.81 -3.59 -14.00
C TYR A 151 12.39 -3.78 -13.46
N TRP A 152 11.85 -2.83 -12.69
CA TRP A 152 10.50 -2.90 -12.14
C TRP A 152 9.42 -2.40 -13.11
N GLY A 153 9.81 -1.56 -14.08
CA GLY A 153 8.94 -1.07 -15.13
C GLY A 153 9.46 0.25 -15.71
N ASP A 154 8.77 0.73 -16.75
CA ASP A 154 9.02 2.02 -17.41
C ASP A 154 8.17 3.17 -16.82
N GLY A 155 7.41 2.89 -15.75
CA GLY A 155 6.51 3.85 -15.12
C GLY A 155 5.16 4.01 -15.81
N LEU A 156 4.87 3.26 -16.88
CA LEU A 156 3.57 3.29 -17.57
C LEU A 156 2.52 2.43 -16.86
N LEU A 157 2.96 1.44 -16.09
CA LEU A 157 2.10 0.51 -15.36
C LEU A 157 2.44 0.53 -13.88
N ALA A 158 1.42 0.81 -13.06
CA ALA A 158 1.50 0.69 -11.61
C ALA A 158 0.57 -0.45 -11.15
N SER A 159 1.12 -1.43 -10.45
CA SER A 159 0.32 -2.43 -9.74
C SER A 159 -0.03 -1.85 -8.37
N VAL A 160 -1.16 -1.14 -8.29
CA VAL A 160 -1.68 -0.63 -7.01
C VAL A 160 -2.48 -1.75 -6.35
N ASP A 161 -2.19 -2.08 -5.08
CA ASP A 161 -2.90 -3.10 -4.26
C ASP A 161 -4.38 -2.74 -3.96
N GLY A 162 -4.94 -1.77 -4.70
CA GLY A 162 -6.33 -1.37 -4.70
C GLY A 162 -7.03 -1.54 -6.05
N LEU A 163 -6.34 -2.06 -7.09
CA LEU A 163 -6.95 -2.30 -8.39
C LEU A 163 -7.94 -3.46 -8.30
N ARG A 164 -9.22 -3.11 -8.19
CA ARG A 164 -10.34 -4.06 -8.29
C ARG A 164 -10.63 -4.26 -9.77
N PHE A 165 -10.21 -5.41 -10.30
CA PHE A 165 -10.53 -5.77 -11.68
C PHE A 165 -11.97 -6.29 -11.79
N VAL A 166 -12.66 -5.86 -12.83
CA VAL A 166 -13.85 -6.53 -13.35
C VAL A 166 -13.41 -7.92 -13.77
N VAL A 167 -13.89 -8.97 -13.10
CA VAL A 167 -13.65 -10.35 -13.55
C VAL A 167 -14.51 -10.56 -14.80
N PRO A 168 -13.92 -10.64 -16.02
CA PRO A 168 -14.70 -10.71 -17.25
C PRO A 168 -15.37 -12.08 -17.41
N VAL A 169 -14.87 -13.10 -16.71
CA VAL A 169 -15.37 -14.48 -16.79
C VAL A 169 -16.39 -14.73 -15.68
N ARG A 170 -17.63 -15.05 -16.06
CA ARG A 170 -18.70 -15.46 -15.14
C ARG A 170 -18.36 -16.81 -14.49
N THR A 171 -17.68 -16.79 -13.34
CA THR A 171 -17.47 -17.98 -12.51
C THR A 171 -18.63 -18.18 -11.54
N ILE A 172 -18.97 -19.43 -11.25
CA ILE A 172 -20.12 -19.81 -10.41
C ILE A 172 -19.95 -19.31 -8.95
N ASN A 173 -18.70 -19.05 -8.55
CA ASN A 173 -18.31 -18.61 -7.22
C ASN A 173 -17.97 -17.10 -7.13
N ALA A 174 -18.20 -16.32 -8.19
CA ALA A 174 -18.00 -14.87 -8.13
C ALA A 174 -19.07 -14.21 -7.27
N VAL A 175 -18.66 -13.43 -6.27
CA VAL A 175 -19.55 -12.69 -5.36
C VAL A 175 -19.11 -11.23 -5.32
N THR A 176 -20.07 -10.31 -5.30
CA THR A 176 -19.80 -8.86 -5.18
C THR A 176 -19.29 -8.53 -3.78
N SER A 177 -18.40 -7.54 -3.66
CA SER A 177 -18.03 -6.99 -2.35
C SER A 177 -19.21 -6.22 -1.76
N PRO A 178 -19.87 -6.70 -0.68
CA PRO A 178 -21.10 -6.09 -0.17
C PRO A 178 -20.90 -4.68 0.36
N LYS A 179 -19.67 -4.38 0.82
CA LYS A 179 -19.26 -3.08 1.35
C LYS A 179 -19.38 -1.95 0.34
N TYR A 180 -19.31 -2.24 -0.96
CA TYR A 180 -19.27 -1.23 -2.02
C TYR A 180 -20.40 -1.36 -3.04
N PHE A 181 -20.91 -2.58 -3.28
CA PHE A 181 -21.92 -2.84 -4.33
C PHE A 181 -23.25 -3.39 -3.79
N GLY A 182 -23.38 -3.51 -2.46
CA GLY A 182 -24.54 -4.10 -1.79
C GLY A 182 -24.74 -5.61 -2.10
N PHE A 183 -25.82 -6.18 -1.56
CA PHE A 183 -26.22 -7.59 -1.79
C PHE A 183 -26.97 -7.79 -3.11
N LYS A 184 -26.58 -7.11 -4.18
CA LYS A 184 -27.20 -7.30 -5.51
C LYS A 184 -26.41 -8.32 -6.32
N ARG A 185 -27.13 -9.19 -7.04
CA ARG A 185 -26.54 -10.07 -8.08
C ARG A 185 -25.81 -9.17 -9.08
N GLY A 186 -24.52 -9.43 -9.23
CA GLY A 186 -23.55 -8.46 -9.71
C GLY A 186 -23.76 -7.97 -11.13
N ILE A 187 -23.24 -6.77 -11.34
CA ILE A 187 -22.52 -6.43 -12.56
C ILE A 187 -21.12 -6.06 -12.05
N THR A 188 -20.13 -6.86 -12.43
CA THR A 188 -18.73 -6.45 -12.40
C THR A 188 -18.49 -5.61 -13.64
#